data_AF-A0A5P1EF08-F1
#
_entry.id   AF-A0A5P1EF08-F1
#
_cell.length_a   1.000
_cell.length_b   1.000
_cell.length_c   1.000
_cell.angle_alpha   90.00
_cell.angle_beta   90.00
_cell.angle_gamma   90.00
#
_symmetry.space_group_name_H-M   'P 1'
#
loop_
_entity.id
_entity.type
_entity.pdbx_description
1 polymer ?
#
loop_
_entity_poly.entity_id
_entity_poly.type
_entity_poly.pdbx_seq_one_letter_code
_entity_poly.pdbx_strand_id
1 'polypeptide(L)' 'MVSDLPPSPTSDDIFTHIVLCLSDKISGELFGEVMDNVDFDTGTQTGPAGGSSSGVQRRDIDDDDDP' A
#
# COMPACT_ATOMS: atom_id res chain seq x y z
N MET A 1 -32.07 -25.29 -13.96
CA MET A 1 -31.59 -25.46 -12.58
C MET A 1 -30.74 -24.25 -12.27
N VAL A 2 -31.31 -23.29 -11.53
CA VAL A 2 -30.57 -22.15 -10.98
C VAL A 2 -29.64 -22.75 -9.93
N SER A 3 -28.34 -22.55 -10.09
CA SER A 3 -27.38 -22.99 -9.08
C SER A 3 -27.63 -22.17 -7.81
N ASP A 4 -28.18 -22.81 -6.78
CA ASP A 4 -28.33 -22.27 -5.42
C ASP A 4 -26.97 -22.28 -4.71
N LEU A 5 -25.96 -21.65 -5.33
CA LEU A 5 -24.64 -21.52 -4.74
C LEU A 5 -24.58 -20.16 -4.04
N PRO A 6 -24.12 -20.08 -2.78
CA PRO A 6 -23.92 -18.80 -2.12
C PRO A 6 -22.99 -17.93 -2.95
N PRO A 7 -23.17 -16.59 -2.92
CA PRO A 7 -22.28 -15.68 -3.62
C PRO A 7 -20.84 -15.95 -3.18
N SER A 8 -19.93 -15.98 -4.14
CA SER A 8 -18.50 -16.07 -3.83
C SER A 8 -18.09 -14.79 -3.09
N PRO A 9 -17.26 -14.90 -2.04
CA PRO A 9 -16.81 -13.72 -1.32
C PRO A 9 -16.04 -12.80 -2.25
N THR A 10 -16.31 -11.50 -2.15
CA THR A 10 -15.58 -10.46 -2.85
C THR A 10 -14.24 -10.19 -2.17
N SER A 11 -13.36 -9.46 -2.84
CA SER A 11 -12.10 -9.02 -2.22
C SER A 11 -12.33 -8.16 -0.98
N ASP A 12 -13.43 -7.40 -0.94
CA ASP A 12 -13.81 -6.56 0.20
C ASP A 12 -14.22 -7.41 1.41
N ASP A 13 -14.97 -8.50 1.16
CA ASP A 13 -15.34 -9.47 2.20
C ASP A 13 -14.10 -10.12 2.83
N ILE A 14 -13.13 -10.49 2.00
CA ILE A 14 -11.86 -11.10 2.44
C ILE A 14 -11.04 -10.08 3.23
N PHE A 15 -10.97 -8.84 2.74
CA PHE A 15 -10.23 -7.77 3.41
C PHE A 15 -10.83 -7.45 4.78
N THR A 16 -12.15 -7.26 4.85
CA THR A 16 -12.88 -7.06 6.09
C THR A 16 -12.63 -8.20 7.07
N HIS A 17 -12.61 -9.45 6.59
CA HIS A 17 -12.28 -10.59 7.42
C HIS A 17 -10.87 -10.54 8.00
N ILE A 18 -9.87 -10.12 7.21
CA ILE A 18 -8.48 -9.96 7.68
C ILE A 18 -8.40 -8.88 8.76
N VAL A 19 -8.99 -7.71 8.54
CA VAL A 19 -9.00 -6.59 9.51
C VAL A 19 -9.65 -7.01 10.82
N LEU A 20 -10.81 -7.66 10.75
CA LEU A 20 -11.50 -8.16 11.93
C LEU A 20 -10.67 -9.21 12.69
N CYS A 21 -10.05 -10.15 11.97
CA CYS A 21 -9.20 -11.16 12.58
C CYS A 21 -7.97 -10.55 13.28
N LEU A 22 -7.36 -9.52 12.69
CA LEU A 22 -6.23 -8.84 13.31
C LEU A 22 -6.68 -8.07 14.55
N SER A 23 -7.82 -7.37 14.49
CA SER A 23 -8.33 -6.61 15.65
C SER A 23 -8.59 -7.46 16.90
N ASP A 24 -8.88 -8.75 16.73
CA ASP A 24 -9.06 -9.72 17.83
C ASP A 24 -7.73 -10.33 18.31
N LYS A 25 -6.75 -10.45 17.41
CA LYS A 25 -5.47 -11.16 17.68
C LYS A 25 -4.35 -10.25 18.18
N ILE A 26 -4.38 -8.96 17.86
CA ILE A 26 -3.31 -8.00 18.22
C ILE A 26 -3.87 -6.83 19.03
N SER A 27 -3.04 -6.29 19.95
CA SER A 27 -3.37 -5.10 20.74
C SER A 27 -3.68 -3.92 19.82
N GLY A 28 -4.59 -3.03 20.23
CA GLY A 28 -5.01 -1.87 19.43
C GLY A 28 -3.84 -0.98 18.99
N GLU A 29 -2.75 -0.93 19.75
CA GLU A 29 -1.51 -0.21 19.39
C GLU A 29 -0.79 -0.82 18.18
N LEU A 30 -0.67 -2.15 18.13
CA LEU A 30 -0.05 -2.88 17.02
C LEU A 30 -1.00 -2.96 15.83
N PHE A 31 -2.31 -2.98 16.08
CA PHE A 31 -3.31 -2.92 15.04
C PHE A 31 -3.28 -1.60 14.29
N GLY A 32 -3.16 -0.47 15.01
CA GLY A 32 -2.94 0.84 14.40
C GLY A 32 -1.70 0.84 13.52
N GLU A 33 -0.55 0.41 14.06
CA GLU A 33 0.71 0.31 13.31
C GLU A 33 0.59 -0.60 12.07
N VAL A 34 -0.08 -1.75 12.17
CA VAL A 34 -0.31 -2.64 11.01
C VAL A 34 -1.20 -1.97 9.98
N MET A 35 -2.26 -1.28 10.40
CA MET A 35 -3.16 -0.54 9.50
C MET A 35 -2.48 0.68 8.86
N ASP A 36 -1.55 1.34 9.56
CA ASP A 36 -0.77 2.46 9.05
C ASP A 36 0.29 2.01 8.01
N ASN A 37 0.81 0.79 8.15
CA ASN A 37 1.73 0.18 7.19
C ASN A 37 1.01 -0.47 5.99
N VAL A 38 -0.25 -0.84 6.16
CA VAL A 38 -1.10 -1.29 5.05
C VAL A 38 -1.54 -0.02 4.32
N ASP A 39 -0.82 0.34 3.26
CA ASP A 39 -1.23 1.40 2.35
C ASP A 39 -2.59 1.02 1.75
N PHE A 40 -3.64 1.57 2.34
CA PHE A 40 -5.01 1.37 1.93
C PHE A 40 -5.21 2.28 0.74
N ASP A 41 -4.68 1.86 -0.42
CA ASP A 41 -4.80 2.54 -1.69
C ASP A 41 -6.27 2.50 -2.16
N THR A 42 -7.13 3.18 -1.40
CA THR A 42 -8.52 3.53 -1.72
C THR A 42 -8.57 4.58 -2.84
N GLY A 43 -7.41 4.93 -3.41
CA GLY A 43 -7.24 6.01 -4.33
C GLY A 43 -6.34 5.68 -5.51
N THR A 44 -6.43 4.50 -6.13
CA THR A 44 -6.34 4.33 -7.61
C THR A 44 -6.33 2.86 -8.03
N GLN A 45 -7.52 2.30 -8.28
CA GLN A 45 -7.65 1.24 -9.28
C GLN A 45 -7.59 1.86 -10.70
N THR A 46 -6.49 2.54 -11.04
CA THR A 46 -6.16 2.92 -12.42
C THR A 46 -4.89 2.20 -12.81
N GLY A 47 -5.03 1.01 -13.40
CA GLY A 47 -3.97 0.49 -14.25
C GLY A 47 -3.80 1.38 -15.50
N PRO A 48 -2.82 1.06 -16.36
CA PRO A 48 -1.39 1.26 -16.19
C PRO A 48 -0.91 2.39 -17.11
N ALA A 49 -0.10 3.35 -16.65
CA ALA A 49 0.59 4.29 -17.54
C ALA A 49 1.84 4.87 -16.86
N GLY A 50 2.97 4.81 -17.55
CA GLY A 50 4.29 5.04 -16.98
C GLY A 50 4.72 6.49 -16.82
N GLY A 51 5.80 6.63 -16.04
CA GLY A 51 6.89 7.58 -16.26
C GLY A 51 6.80 8.93 -15.54
N SER A 52 7.72 9.18 -14.60
CA SER A 52 8.76 10.23 -14.75
C SER A 52 9.59 10.47 -13.49
N SER A 53 10.91 10.33 -13.65
CA SER A 53 11.97 11.23 -13.18
C SER A 53 11.89 11.84 -11.76
N SER A 54 12.74 11.35 -10.86
CA SER A 54 13.45 12.20 -9.88
C SER A 54 14.96 11.94 -10.08
N GLY A 55 15.82 12.90 -10.40
CA GLY A 55 15.88 14.26 -9.88
C GLY A 55 16.97 14.38 -8.80
N VAL A 56 18.12 13.74 -8.96
CA VAL A 56 19.29 13.98 -8.08
C VAL A 56 20.27 14.94 -8.78
N GLN A 57 20.01 16.23 -8.61
CA GLN A 57 21.04 17.24 -8.73
C GLN A 57 21.73 17.34 -7.37
N ARG A 58 23.04 17.16 -7.31
CA ARG A 58 23.94 18.05 -6.57
C ARG A 58 25.35 17.88 -7.13
N ARG A 59 25.85 19.00 -7.65
CA ARG A 59 27.19 19.19 -8.19
C ARG A 59 28.06 19.53 -6.99
N ASP A 60 28.92 18.62 -6.57
CA ASP A 60 29.98 18.95 -5.62
C ASP A 60 31.08 19.63 -6.44
N ILE A 61 31.12 20.96 -6.35
CA ILE A 61 32.22 21.76 -6.87
C ILE A 61 33.07 22.09 -5.64
N ASP A 62 34.19 21.38 -5.50
CA ASP A 62 35.27 21.81 -4.63
C ASP A 62 36.46 22.11 -5.54
N ASP A 63 36.85 23.37 -5.49
CA ASP A 63 37.98 24.03 -6.13
C ASP A 63 39.29 23.39 -5.64
N ASP A 64 40.06 22.78 -6.54
CA ASP A 64 41.50 22.56 -6.34
C ASP A 64 42.23 23.30 -7.48
N ASP A 65 42.42 24.60 -7.24
CA ASP A 65 43.34 25.50 -7.92
C ASP A 65 44.71 25.35 -7.22
N ASP A 66 45.71 24.77 -7.89
CA ASP A 66 47.12 24.98 -7.53
C ASP A 66 47.98 25.03 -8.82
N PRO A 67 48.90 26.02 -8.96
CA PRO A 67 49.40 26.54 -10.24
C PRO A 67 50.44 25.69 -11.00
#